data_AF-A0A2E0R383-F1
#
_entry.id   AF-A0A2E0R383-F1
#
_cell.length_a   1.000
_cell.length_b   1.000
_cell.length_c   1.000
_cell.angle_alpha   90.00
_cell.angle_beta   90.00
_cell.angle_gamma   90.00
#
_symmetry.space_group_name_H-M   'P 1'
#
loop_
_entity.id
_entity.type
_entity.pdbx_description
1 polymer ?
#
loop_
_entity_poly.entity_id
_entity_poly.type
_entity_poly.pdbx_seq_one_letter_code
_entity_poly.pdbx_strand_id
1 'polypeptide(L)' 'MKWEEILAEARKLSQDDRATLLSAIIDDLGRPDYYVSDEEVQERVRQMESGEVEGITFDELKRSLGR' A
#
# COMPACT_ATOMS: atom_id res chain seq x y z
N MET A 1 -15.13 15.71 -1.50
CA MET A 1 -13.95 16.57 -1.59
C MET A 1 -13.02 15.96 -2.63
N LYS A 2 -12.53 16.75 -3.57
CA LYS A 2 -11.62 16.28 -4.63
C LYS A 2 -10.19 16.22 -4.11
N TRP A 3 -9.36 15.36 -4.71
CA TRP A 3 -7.96 15.20 -4.32
C TRP A 3 -7.18 16.52 -4.39
N GLU A 4 -7.44 17.36 -5.41
CA GLU A 4 -6.78 18.65 -5.54
C GLU A 4 -7.11 19.61 -4.40
N GLU A 5 -8.33 19.55 -3.87
CA GLU A 5 -8.77 20.38 -2.75
C GLU A 5 -8.05 19.96 -1.46
N ILE A 6 -7.84 18.66 -1.23
CA ILE A 6 -7.11 18.14 -0.06
C ILE A 6 -5.67 18.63 -0.06
N LEU A 7 -5.02 18.56 -1.23
CA LEU A 7 -3.66 19.06 -1.39
C LEU A 7 -3.57 20.58 -1.21
N ALA A 8 -4.55 21.33 -1.72
CA ALA A 8 -4.58 22.78 -1.58
C ALA A 8 -4.69 23.20 -0.11
N GLU A 9 -5.56 22.54 0.67
CA GLU A 9 -5.71 22.82 2.10
C GLU A 9 -4.48 22.37 2.92
N ALA A 10 -3.93 21.18 2.65
CA ALA A 10 -2.73 20.70 3.33
C ALA A 10 -1.51 21.61 3.12
N ARG A 11 -1.40 22.27 1.96
CA ARG A 11 -0.32 23.23 1.66
C ARG A 11 -0.40 24.52 2.48
N LYS A 12 -1.57 24.88 3.00
CA LYS A 12 -1.75 26.07 3.85
C LYS A 12 -1.23 25.86 5.28
N LEU A 13 -1.03 24.61 5.68
CA LEU A 13 -0.52 24.24 6.99
C LEU A 13 0.98 24.50 7.12
N SER A 14 1.42 24.75 8.35
CA SER A 14 2.84 24.79 8.70
C SER A 14 3.51 23.43 8.48
N GLN A 15 4.84 23.36 8.51
CA GLN A 15 5.54 22.08 8.36
C GLN A 15 5.19 21.09 9.46
N ASP A 16 5.08 21.56 10.71
CA ASP A 16 4.78 20.73 11.88
C ASP A 16 3.32 20.24 11.85
N ASP A 17 2.40 21.10 11.44
CA ASP A 17 0.98 20.72 11.28
C ASP A 17 0.79 19.72 10.13
N ARG A 18 1.57 19.83 9.05
CA ARG A 18 1.57 18.83 7.98
C ARG A 18 2.08 17.47 8.46
N ALA A 19 3.13 17.45 9.29
CA ALA A 19 3.63 16.21 9.88
C ALA A 19 2.59 15.56 10.79
N THR A 20 1.89 16.37 11.59
CA THR A 20 0.80 15.93 12.45
C THR A 20 -0.38 15.37 11.63
N LEU A 21 -0.77 16.06 10.56
CA LEU A 21 -1.81 15.60 9.63
C LEU A 21 -1.42 14.26 8.97
N LEU A 22 -0.17 14.11 8.54
CA LEU A 22 0.32 12.85 7.96
C LEU A 22 0.27 11.70 8.96
N SER A 23 0.68 11.92 10.21
CA SER A 23 0.60 10.89 11.25
C SER A 23 -0.84 10.45 11.48
N ALA A 24 -1.77 11.39 11.59
CA ALA A 24 -3.19 11.08 11.78
C ALA A 24 -3.78 10.29 10.59
N ILE A 25 -3.43 10.65 9.35
CA ILE A 25 -3.86 9.90 8.16
C ILE A 25 -3.26 8.49 8.17
N ILE A 26 -1.99 8.33 8.52
CA ILE A 26 -1.33 7.02 8.59
C ILE A 26 -1.99 6.13 9.65
N ASP A 27 -2.33 6.70 10.80
CA ASP A 27 -2.99 5.97 11.88
C ASP A 27 -4.44 5.58 11.52
N ASP A 28 -5.15 6.43 10.76
CA ASP A 28 -6.54 6.23 10.34
C ASP A 28 -6.70 5.32 9.11
N LEU A 29 -5.64 5.11 8.31
CA LEU A 29 -5.63 4.16 7.19
C LEU A 29 -5.91 2.71 7.63
N GLY A 30 -5.98 2.46 8.94
CA GLY A 30 -6.20 1.15 9.53
C GLY A 30 -4.96 0.28 9.42
N ARG A 31 -4.89 -0.77 10.25
CA ARG A 31 -4.05 -1.90 9.87
C ARG A 31 -4.69 -2.49 8.61
N PRO A 32 -3.94 -2.72 7.52
CA PRO A 32 -4.50 -3.48 6.41
C PRO A 32 -5.09 -4.75 7.01
N ASP A 33 -6.34 -5.06 6.67
CA ASP A 33 -7.06 -6.28 7.11
C ASP A 33 -6.40 -7.56 6.58
N TYR A 34 -5.22 -7.41 5.99
CA TYR A 34 -4.37 -8.41 5.40
C TYR A 34 -3.22 -8.72 6.36
N TYR A 35 -3.45 -9.74 7.20
CA TYR A 35 -2.42 -10.40 7.98
C TYR A 35 -1.97 -11.65 7.24
N VAL A 36 -0.66 -11.80 7.04
CA VAL A 36 -0.05 -13.02 6.47
C VAL A 36 0.72 -13.69 7.59
N SER A 37 0.40 -14.95 7.90
CA SER A 37 1.15 -15.71 8.90
C SER A 37 2.45 -16.26 8.32
N ASP A 38 3.39 -16.64 9.18
CA ASP A 38 4.66 -17.24 8.76
C ASP A 38 4.44 -18.53 7.96
N GLU A 39 3.43 -19.31 8.32
CA GLU A 39 3.04 -20.54 7.60
C GLU A 39 2.56 -20.22 6.17
N GLU A 40 1.78 -19.16 6.00
CA GLU A 40 1.33 -18.73 4.67
C GLU A 40 2.49 -18.23 3.81
N VAL A 41 3.46 -17.53 4.40
CA VAL A 41 4.70 -17.13 3.70
C VAL A 41 5.46 -18.37 3.25
N GLN A 42 5.66 -19.35 4.13
CA GLN A 42 6.36 -20.59 3.80
C GLN A 42 5.66 -21.38 2.69
N GLU A 43 4.33 -21.45 2.71
CA GLU A 43 3.55 -22.07 1.65
C GLU A 43 3.78 -21.37 0.30
N ARG A 44 3.68 -20.04 0.26
CA ARG A 44 3.89 -19.29 -0.99
C ARG A 44 5.29 -19.46 -1.56
N VAL A 45 6.31 -19.54 -0.71
CA VAL A 45 7.69 -19.82 -1.14
C VAL A 45 7.76 -21.20 -1.77
N ARG A 46 7.22 -22.23 -1.11
CA ARG A 46 7.17 -23.60 -1.66
C ARG A 46 6.45 -23.66 -3.01
N GLN A 47 5.29 -23.00 -3.13
CA GLN A 47 4.53 -22.97 -4.39
C GLN A 47 5.31 -22.33 -5.53
N MET A 48 6.10 -21.30 -5.23
CA MET A 48 6.96 -20.65 -6.23
C MET A 48 8.14 -21.54 -6.63
N GLU A 49 8.76 -22.21 -5.66
CA GLU A 49 9.87 -23.14 -5.91
C GLU A 49 9.43 -24.41 -6.64
N SER A 50 8.21 -24.89 -6.39
CA SER A 50 7.64 -26.05 -7.08
C SER A 50 7.16 -25.74 -8.51
N GLY A 51 7.04 -24.45 -8.86
CA GLY A 51 6.45 -23.99 -10.12
C GLY A 51 4.92 -24.11 -10.16
N GLU A 52 4.26 -24.34 -9.01
CA GLU A 52 2.80 -24.29 -8.90
C GLU A 52 2.27 -22.87 -9.16
N VAL A 53 3.03 -21.87 -8.75
CA VAL A 53 2.76 -20.46 -9.05
C VAL A 53 4.00 -19.80 -9.66
N GLU A 54 3.78 -18.86 -10.57
CA GLU A 54 4.81 -18.02 -11.15
C GLU A 54 4.67 -16.58 -10.64
N GLY A 55 5.80 -15.94 -10.35
CA GLY A 55 5.82 -14.52 -10.02
C GLY A 55 5.58 -13.67 -11.26
N ILE A 56 4.89 -12.53 -11.10
CA ILE A 56 4.73 -11.55 -12.18
C ILE A 56 5.78 -10.44 -12.08
N THR A 57 6.18 -9.91 -13.22
CA THR A 57 7.02 -8.72 -13.28
C THR A 57 6.25 -7.47 -12.83
N PHE A 58 6.97 -6.42 -12.49
CA PHE A 58 6.37 -5.15 -12.09
C PHE A 58 5.50 -4.52 -13.19
N ASP A 59 5.90 -4.66 -14.46
CA ASP A 59 5.13 -4.11 -15.58
C ASP A 59 3.88 -4.95 -15.90
N GLU A 60 3.90 -6.26 -15.64
CA GLU A 60 2.69 -7.10 -15.67
C GLU A 60 1.71 -6.72 -14.58
N LEU A 61 2.20 -6.45 -13.37
CA LEU A 61 1.39 -5.95 -12.28
C LEU A 61 0.71 -4.63 -12.68
N LYS A 62 1.45 -3.64 -13.20
CA LYS A 62 0.87 -2.36 -13.64
C LYS A 62 -0.23 -2.55 -14.68
N ARG A 63 0.02 -3.39 -15.70
CA ARG A 63 -0.98 -3.73 -16.73
C ARG A 63 -2.26 -4.30 -16.12
N SER A 64 -2.14 -5.20 -15.14
CA SER A 64 -3.31 -5.78 -14.45
C SER A 64 -4.11 -4.76 -13.63
N LEU A 65 -3.44 -3.71 -13.13
CA LEU A 65 -4.03 -2.63 -12.34
C LEU A 65 -4.55 -1.46 -13.21
N GLY A 66 -4.49 -1.57 -14.54
CA GLY A 66 -4.90 -0.52 -15.47
C GLY A 66 -4.02 0.73 -15.41
N ARG A 67 -2.74 0.58 -15.03
CA ARG A 67 -1.75 1.65 -14.91
C ARG A 67 -0.62 1.53 -15.91
#